data_AF-A0A7V3ULK1-F1
#
_entry.id   AF-A0A7V3ULK1-F1
#
_cell.length_a   1.000
_cell.length_b   1.000
_cell.length_c   1.000
_cell.angle_alpha   90.00
_cell.angle_beta   90.00
_cell.angle_gamma   90.00
#
_symmetry.space_group_name_H-M   'P 1'
#
loop_
_entity.id
_entity.type
_entity.pdbx_description
1 polymer ?
#
loop_
_entity_poly.entity_id
_entity_poly.type
_entity_poly.pdbx_seq_one_letter_code
_entity_poly.pdbx_strand_id
1 'polypeptide(L)'
;MNAQQRLKLMREVAVQADQFYEDAQHFGRTAVQSDLKKHQLKNLESIADTALKVSDVLDHIKTQTGKHKEWRQRNFGSDLLNYIHHQLMSRRNQVCGALNIPTDRLEAQTVYLYLIRAFLRQLIAQYEYAAVGDQSI
;
A
#
# COMPACT_ATOMS: atom_id res chain seq x y z
N MET A 1 21.28 4.23 -9.63
CA MET A 1 21.16 2.82 -9.22
C MET A 1 21.43 1.91 -10.42
N ASN A 2 22.44 1.02 -10.34
CA ASN A 2 22.77 0.08 -11.42
C ASN A 2 21.85 -1.15 -11.42
N ALA A 3 21.95 -2.01 -12.44
CA ALA A 3 21.08 -3.18 -12.58
C ALA A 3 21.17 -4.16 -11.39
N GLN A 4 22.36 -4.37 -10.86
CA GLN A 4 22.58 -5.26 -9.70
C GLN A 4 21.93 -4.71 -8.42
N GLN A 5 22.01 -3.40 -8.20
CA GLN A 5 21.34 -2.72 -7.08
C GLN A 5 19.82 -2.79 -7.22
N ARG A 6 19.28 -2.66 -8.45
CA ARG A 6 17.85 -2.85 -8.72
C ARG A 6 17.36 -4.24 -8.37
N LEU A 7 18.08 -5.29 -8.75
CA LEU A 7 17.73 -6.66 -8.41
C LEU A 7 17.74 -6.89 -6.89
N LYS A 8 18.75 -6.37 -6.18
CA LYS A 8 18.79 -6.43 -4.72
C LYS A 8 17.59 -5.72 -4.08
N LEU A 9 17.26 -4.52 -4.56
CA LEU A 9 16.07 -3.80 -4.09
C LEU A 9 14.79 -4.59 -4.31
N MET A 10 14.58 -5.12 -5.51
CA MET A 10 13.37 -5.90 -5.82
C MET A 10 13.25 -7.14 -4.94
N ARG A 11 14.38 -7.82 -4.66
CA ARG A 11 14.42 -8.94 -3.73
C ARG A 11 14.03 -8.53 -2.31
N GLU A 12 14.62 -7.46 -1.78
CA GLU A 12 14.31 -7.00 -0.42
C GLU A 12 12.85 -6.53 -0.28
N VAL A 13 12.32 -5.85 -1.30
CA VAL A 13 10.91 -5.47 -1.35
C VAL A 13 10.02 -6.72 -1.36
N ALA A 14 10.36 -7.75 -2.13
CA ALA A 14 9.60 -8.99 -2.16
C ALA A 14 9.60 -9.70 -0.79
N VAL A 15 10.75 -9.79 -0.13
CA VAL A 15 10.86 -10.36 1.24
C VAL A 15 9.98 -9.59 2.23
N GLN A 16 9.95 -8.26 2.14
CA GLN A 16 9.05 -7.46 2.96
C GLN A 16 7.57 -7.67 2.59
N ALA A 17 7.29 -7.83 1.30
CA ALA A 17 5.93 -8.00 0.80
C ALA A 17 5.30 -9.32 1.24
N ASP A 18 6.08 -10.38 1.44
CA ASP A 18 5.58 -11.65 1.98
C ASP A 18 4.95 -11.48 3.38
N GLN A 19 5.40 -10.47 4.12
CA GLN A 19 4.89 -10.16 5.47
C GLN A 19 3.64 -9.26 5.46
N PHE A 20 3.15 -8.84 4.28
CA PHE A 20 1.96 -8.00 4.17
C PHE A 20 0.66 -8.79 4.24
N TYR A 21 0.69 -10.11 4.16
CA TYR A 21 -0.51 -10.93 3.96
C TYR A 21 -1.62 -10.64 4.98
N GLU A 22 -1.30 -10.66 6.27
CA GLU A 22 -2.29 -10.45 7.35
C GLU A 22 -2.87 -9.03 7.31
N ASP A 23 -2.01 -8.02 7.14
CA ASP A 23 -2.42 -6.62 7.02
C ASP A 23 -3.31 -6.42 5.79
N ALA A 24 -2.88 -6.91 4.63
CA ALA A 24 -3.61 -6.82 3.37
C ALA A 24 -4.97 -7.53 3.46
N GLN A 25 -5.03 -8.68 4.13
CA GLN A 25 -6.27 -9.41 4.36
C GLN A 25 -7.22 -8.64 5.29
N HIS A 26 -6.68 -8.05 6.37
CA HIS A 26 -7.46 -7.17 7.24
C HIS A 26 -8.04 -5.99 6.47
N PHE A 27 -7.21 -5.23 5.74
CA PHE A 27 -7.67 -4.09 4.94
C PHE A 27 -8.64 -4.49 3.83
N GLY A 28 -8.40 -5.61 3.15
CA GLY A 28 -9.30 -6.12 2.12
C GLY A 28 -10.69 -6.42 2.66
N ARG A 29 -10.80 -7.10 3.81
CA ARG A 29 -12.07 -7.35 4.49
C ARG A 29 -12.73 -6.07 4.98
N THR A 30 -11.98 -5.18 5.61
CA THR A 30 -12.51 -3.89 6.09
C THR A 30 -13.04 -3.06 4.91
N ALA A 31 -12.38 -3.07 3.76
CA ALA A 31 -12.86 -2.38 2.56
C ALA A 31 -14.22 -2.92 2.08
N VAL A 32 -14.41 -4.25 2.05
CA VAL A 32 -15.73 -4.85 1.72
C VAL A 32 -16.79 -4.42 2.74
N GLN A 33 -16.48 -4.53 4.04
CA GLN A 33 -17.41 -4.17 5.12
C GLN A 33 -17.72 -2.67 5.23
N SER A 34 -16.91 -1.83 4.59
CA SER A 34 -17.09 -0.38 4.46
C SER A 34 -17.76 0.01 3.13
N ASP A 35 -18.28 -0.98 2.39
CA ASP A 35 -18.94 -0.82 1.09
C ASP A 35 -18.09 -0.08 0.04
N LEU A 36 -16.74 -0.17 0.15
CA LEU A 36 -15.86 0.39 -0.87
C LEU A 36 -16.11 -0.32 -2.20
N LYS A 37 -16.21 0.46 -3.26
CA LYS A 37 -16.38 -0.08 -4.61
C LYS A 37 -15.02 -0.43 -5.20
N LYS A 38 -14.97 -1.55 -5.92
CA LYS A 38 -13.76 -2.04 -6.62
C LYS A 38 -13.01 -0.94 -7.39
N HIS A 39 -13.74 -0.07 -8.09
CA HIS A 39 -13.13 1.00 -8.88
C HIS A 39 -12.37 2.02 -8.03
N GLN A 40 -12.76 2.26 -6.77
CA GLN A 40 -12.06 3.18 -5.87
C GLN A 40 -10.69 2.62 -5.48
N LEU A 41 -10.63 1.32 -5.16
CA LEU A 41 -9.37 0.64 -4.85
C LEU A 41 -8.46 0.50 -6.08
N LYS A 42 -9.04 0.19 -7.26
CA LYS A 42 -8.29 0.16 -8.52
C LYS A 42 -7.76 1.54 -8.92
N ASN A 43 -8.49 2.61 -8.64
CA ASN A 43 -8.00 3.96 -8.85
C ASN A 43 -6.81 4.28 -7.92
N LEU A 44 -6.88 3.87 -6.65
CA LEU A 44 -5.76 3.99 -5.72
C LEU A 44 -4.53 3.20 -6.21
N GLU A 45 -4.71 1.98 -6.71
CA GLU A 45 -3.64 1.16 -7.32
C GLU A 45 -2.96 1.90 -8.47
N SER A 46 -3.76 2.42 -9.40
CA SER A 46 -3.29 3.17 -10.57
C SER A 46 -2.48 4.40 -10.17
N ILE A 47 -2.95 5.14 -9.16
CA ILE A 47 -2.23 6.30 -8.62
C ILE A 47 -0.91 5.86 -8.00
N ALA A 48 -0.89 4.78 -7.22
CA ALA A 48 0.35 4.28 -6.63
C ALA A 48 1.36 3.82 -7.69
N ASP A 49 0.91 3.13 -8.74
CA ASP A 49 1.77 2.63 -9.82
C ASP A 49 2.39 3.78 -10.64
N THR A 50 1.65 4.88 -10.83
CA THR A 50 2.12 6.06 -11.59
C THR A 50 2.77 7.15 -10.73
N ALA A 51 2.59 7.10 -9.41
CA ALA A 51 3.13 8.11 -8.49
C ALA A 51 4.65 8.22 -8.59
N LEU A 52 5.13 9.47 -8.66
CA LEU A 52 6.55 9.79 -8.51
C LEU A 52 6.88 10.15 -7.06
N LYS A 53 5.88 10.57 -6.28
CA LYS A 53 6.05 10.92 -4.87
C LYS A 53 5.04 10.18 -4.00
N VAL A 54 5.49 9.78 -2.81
CA VAL A 54 4.63 9.17 -1.77
C VAL A 54 3.48 10.09 -1.37
N SER A 55 3.70 11.41 -1.37
CA SER A 55 2.66 12.41 -1.09
C SER A 55 1.46 12.27 -2.02
N ASP A 56 1.67 11.94 -3.29
CA ASP A 56 0.59 11.83 -4.28
C ASP A 56 -0.39 10.71 -3.89
N VAL A 57 0.14 9.60 -3.36
CA VAL A 57 -0.67 8.48 -2.86
C VAL A 57 -1.39 8.86 -1.56
N LEU A 58 -0.68 9.47 -0.61
CA LEU A 58 -1.26 9.88 0.67
C LEU A 58 -2.36 10.93 0.50
N ASP A 59 -2.14 11.91 -0.36
CA ASP A 59 -3.10 12.98 -0.64
C ASP A 59 -4.31 12.46 -1.40
N HIS A 60 -4.14 11.45 -2.27
CA HIS A 60 -5.28 10.73 -2.82
C HIS A 60 -6.12 10.07 -1.72
N ILE A 61 -5.50 9.30 -0.82
CA ILE A 61 -6.22 8.62 0.27
C ILE A 61 -6.92 9.64 1.18
N LYS A 62 -6.25 10.74 1.56
CA LYS A 62 -6.86 11.83 2.34
C LYS A 62 -8.06 12.44 1.61
N THR A 63 -7.92 12.70 0.31
CA THR A 63 -8.99 13.25 -0.51
C THR A 63 -10.18 12.29 -0.56
N GLN A 64 -9.94 10.99 -0.75
CA GLN A 64 -11.00 9.99 -0.77
C GLN A 64 -11.69 9.89 0.60
N THR A 65 -10.91 9.88 1.68
CA THR A 65 -11.40 9.88 3.07
C THR A 65 -12.26 11.10 3.38
N GLY A 66 -11.88 12.28 2.90
CA GLY A 66 -12.66 13.50 3.11
C GLY A 66 -13.98 13.53 2.32
N LYS A 67 -13.99 12.98 1.10
CA LYS A 67 -15.12 13.11 0.16
C LYS A 67 -16.12 11.96 0.22
N HIS A 68 -15.67 10.74 0.47
CA HIS A 68 -16.49 9.54 0.33
C HIS A 68 -16.79 8.95 1.71
N LYS A 69 -18.06 8.62 1.96
CA LYS A 69 -18.50 8.09 3.25
C LYS A 69 -17.91 6.69 3.50
N GLU A 70 -17.77 5.90 2.44
CA GLU A 70 -17.27 4.53 2.42
C GLU A 70 -15.83 4.49 2.99
N TRP A 71 -15.01 5.47 2.62
CA TRP A 71 -13.64 5.57 3.14
C TRP A 71 -13.56 5.96 4.62
N ARG A 72 -14.61 6.56 5.17
CA ARG A 72 -14.69 6.89 6.61
C ARG A 72 -15.32 5.76 7.41
N GLN A 73 -16.12 4.91 6.78
CA GLN A 73 -16.72 3.76 7.46
C GLN A 73 -15.62 2.85 8.00
N ARG A 74 -15.81 2.42 9.25
CA ARG A 74 -14.86 1.58 9.99
C ARG A 74 -13.44 2.16 10.02
N ASN A 75 -13.32 3.48 9.88
CA ASN A 75 -12.05 4.21 9.81
C ASN A 75 -11.08 3.77 8.69
N PHE A 76 -11.59 3.10 7.63
CA PHE A 76 -10.74 2.49 6.60
C PHE A 76 -9.63 3.42 6.07
N GLY A 77 -10.00 4.62 5.61
CA GLY A 77 -9.06 5.57 5.03
C GLY A 77 -8.04 6.11 6.03
N SER A 78 -8.47 6.37 7.27
CA SER A 78 -7.58 6.83 8.35
C SER A 78 -6.60 5.73 8.76
N ASP A 79 -7.07 4.50 8.89
CA ASP A 79 -6.23 3.35 9.27
C ASP A 79 -5.23 3.02 8.16
N LEU A 80 -5.66 3.12 6.90
CA LEU A 80 -4.78 2.93 5.74
C LEU A 80 -3.68 4.00 5.70
N LEU A 81 -4.01 5.27 5.96
CA LEU A 81 -3.02 6.36 6.08
C LEU A 81 -2.01 6.07 7.18
N ASN A 82 -2.49 5.68 8.36
CA ASN A 82 -1.64 5.36 9.51
C ASN A 82 -0.72 4.17 9.20
N TYR A 83 -1.27 3.12 8.59
CA TYR A 83 -0.50 1.94 8.21
C TYR A 83 0.63 2.29 7.24
N ILE A 84 0.33 3.03 6.17
CA ILE A 84 1.35 3.48 5.22
C ILE A 84 2.39 4.32 5.96
N HIS A 85 1.95 5.36 6.67
CA HIS A 85 2.84 6.33 7.30
C HIS A 85 3.77 5.73 8.37
N HIS A 86 3.32 4.72 9.11
CA HIS A 86 4.09 4.13 10.21
C HIS A 86 4.71 2.78 9.85
N GLN A 87 3.89 1.81 9.44
CA GLN A 87 4.36 0.43 9.22
C GLN A 87 5.21 0.34 7.95
N LEU A 88 4.72 0.88 6.83
CA LEU A 88 5.50 0.84 5.58
C LEU A 88 6.71 1.77 5.64
N MET A 89 6.67 2.88 6.38
CA MET A 89 7.85 3.72 6.62
C MET A 89 8.91 3.00 7.46
N SER A 90 8.51 2.23 8.47
CA SER A 90 9.42 1.39 9.26
C SER A 90 10.10 0.34 8.36
N ARG A 91 9.33 -0.36 7.53
CA ARG A 91 9.86 -1.34 6.58
C ARG A 91 10.76 -0.72 5.51
N ARG A 92 10.43 0.49 5.04
CA ARG A 92 11.34 1.28 4.19
C ARG A 92 12.68 1.48 4.87
N ASN A 93 12.70 1.86 6.16
CA ASN A 93 13.96 2.03 6.89
C ASN A 93 14.77 0.74 6.97
N GLN A 94 14.10 -0.40 7.17
CA GLN A 94 14.75 -1.71 7.20
C GLN A 94 15.41 -2.04 5.86
N VAL A 95 14.67 -1.89 4.74
CA VAL A 95 15.21 -2.12 3.39
C VAL A 95 16.35 -1.16 3.08
N CYS A 96 16.19 0.13 3.40
CA CYS A 96 17.24 1.12 3.21
C CYS A 96 18.49 0.78 4.02
N GLY A 97 18.34 0.36 5.28
CA GLY A 97 19.45 -0.09 6.12
C GLY A 97 20.15 -1.32 5.54
N ALA A 98 19.40 -2.35 5.13
CA ALA A 98 19.94 -3.56 4.53
C ALA A 98 20.73 -3.31 3.24
N LEU A 99 20.34 -2.28 2.48
CA LEU A 99 20.98 -1.92 1.20
C LEU A 99 21.96 -0.75 1.30
N ASN A 100 22.22 -0.23 2.51
CA ASN A 100 23.02 0.98 2.75
C ASN A 100 22.56 2.18 1.91
N ILE A 101 21.23 2.35 1.76
CA ILE A 101 20.61 3.49 1.10
C ILE A 101 20.35 4.58 2.15
N PRO A 102 20.93 5.79 2.01
CA PRO A 102 20.62 6.90 2.90
C PRO A 102 19.15 7.30 2.82
N THR A 103 18.52 7.52 3.97
CA THR A 103 17.06 7.74 4.08
C THR A 103 16.59 9.09 3.55
N ASP A 104 17.50 10.04 3.35
CA ASP A 104 17.29 11.39 2.82
C ASP A 104 17.36 11.45 1.28
N ARG A 105 17.68 10.33 0.61
CA ARG A 105 17.81 10.28 -0.85
C ARG A 105 16.53 9.88 -1.58
N LEU A 106 16.48 10.24 -2.86
CA LEU A 106 15.43 9.86 -3.81
C LEU A 106 15.23 8.33 -3.89
N GLU A 107 16.31 7.56 -3.70
CA GLU A 107 16.24 6.10 -3.64
C GLU A 107 15.37 5.60 -2.48
N ALA A 108 15.38 6.26 -1.32
CA ALA A 108 14.52 5.89 -0.19
C ALA A 108 13.04 6.15 -0.48
N GLN A 109 12.72 7.21 -1.23
CA GLN A 109 11.37 7.45 -1.74
C GLN A 109 10.94 6.36 -2.72
N THR A 110 11.86 5.93 -3.58
CA THR A 110 11.64 4.84 -4.53
C THR A 110 11.35 3.52 -3.82
N VAL A 111 12.12 3.17 -2.79
CA VAL A 111 11.87 1.99 -1.94
C VAL A 111 10.47 2.06 -1.33
N TYR A 112 10.09 3.22 -0.79
CA TYR A 112 8.80 3.40 -0.15
C TYR A 112 7.63 3.22 -1.13
N LEU A 113 7.73 3.80 -2.34
CA LEU A 113 6.72 3.60 -3.38
C LEU A 113 6.62 2.14 -3.80
N TYR A 114 7.73 1.40 -3.89
CA TYR A 114 7.69 -0.03 -4.18
C TYR A 114 6.97 -0.84 -3.10
N LEU A 115 7.20 -0.53 -1.82
CA LEU A 115 6.50 -1.19 -0.70
C LEU A 115 5.00 -0.87 -0.73
N ILE A 116 4.63 0.40 -0.96
CA ILE A 116 3.22 0.82 -1.08
C ILE A 116 2.53 0.07 -2.24
N ARG A 117 3.15 0.02 -3.42
CA ARG A 117 2.60 -0.70 -4.58
C ARG A 117 2.41 -2.18 -4.29
N ALA A 118 3.42 -2.83 -3.70
CA ALA A 118 3.35 -4.24 -3.35
C ALA A 118 2.21 -4.52 -2.35
N PHE A 119 2.08 -3.68 -1.32
CA PHE A 119 1.00 -3.77 -0.35
C PHE A 119 -0.38 -3.57 -0.98
N LEU A 120 -0.56 -2.52 -1.79
CA LEU A 120 -1.85 -2.21 -2.41
C LEU A 120 -2.32 -3.30 -3.38
N ARG A 121 -1.41 -3.92 -4.15
CA ARG A 121 -1.74 -5.07 -5.00
C ARG A 121 -2.28 -6.23 -4.18
N GLN A 122 -1.65 -6.55 -3.05
CA GLN A 122 -2.13 -7.59 -2.15
C GLN A 122 -3.48 -7.21 -1.51
N LEU A 123 -3.63 -5.98 -1.02
CA LEU A 123 -4.89 -5.48 -0.46
C LEU A 123 -6.04 -5.68 -1.46
N ILE A 124 -5.83 -5.33 -2.72
CA ILE A 124 -6.85 -5.44 -3.76
C ILE A 124 -7.18 -6.89 -4.07
N ALA A 125 -6.18 -7.77 -4.15
CA ALA A 125 -6.41 -9.20 -4.29
C ALA A 125 -7.24 -9.76 -3.12
N GLN A 126 -6.95 -9.33 -1.88
CA GLN A 126 -7.69 -9.75 -0.69
C GLN A 126 -9.10 -9.16 -0.65
N TYR A 127 -9.30 -7.93 -1.11
CA TYR A 127 -10.63 -7.34 -1.30
C TYR A 127 -11.44 -8.14 -2.31
N GLU A 128 -10.87 -8.48 -3.47
CA GLU A 128 -11.57 -9.25 -4.50
C GLU A 128 -11.95 -10.64 -3.99
N TYR A 129 -11.05 -11.31 -3.29
CA TYR A 129 -11.31 -12.60 -2.66
C TYR A 129 -12.45 -12.50 -1.62
N ALA A 130 -12.38 -11.50 -0.73
CA ALA A 130 -13.40 -11.28 0.30
C ALA A 130 -14.77 -10.93 -0.30
N ALA A 131 -14.80 -10.12 -1.37
CA ALA A 131 -16.04 -9.72 -2.03
C ALA A 131 -16.77 -10.90 -2.71
N VAL A 132 -16.03 -11.87 -3.25
CA VAL A 132 -16.63 -13.10 -3.80
C VAL A 132 -17.15 -14.01 -2.68
N GLY A 133 -16.43 -14.10 -1.56
CA GLY A 133 -16.86 -14.86 -0.39
C GLY A 133 -18.15 -14.33 0.25
N ASP A 134 -18.35 -13.01 0.25
CA ASP A 134 -19.55 -12.34 0.78
C ASP A 134 -20.79 -12.54 -0.10
N GLN A 135 -20.61 -12.85 -1.39
CA GLN A 135 -21.71 -13.13 -2.34
C GLN A 135 -22.22 -14.58 -2.29
N SER A 136 -21.59 -15.43 -1.47
CA SER A 136 -21.89 -16.88 -1.39
C SER A 136 -22.72 -17.27 -0.15
N ILE A 137 -23.39 -16.30 0.51
CA ILE A 137 -24.26 -16.50 1.68
C ILE A 137 -25.65 -15.91 1.42
#